data_AF-D6E7X9-F1
#
_entry.id   AF-D6E7X9-F1
#
_cell.length_a   1.000
_cell.length_b   1.000
_cell.length_c   1.000
_cell.angle_alpha   90.00
_cell.angle_beta   90.00
_cell.angle_gamma   90.00
#
_symmetry.space_group_name_H-M   'P 1'
#
loop_
_entity.id
_entity.type
_entity.pdbx_description
1 polymer ?
#
loop_
_entity_poly.entity_id
_entity_poly.type
_entity_poly.pdbx_seq_one_letter_code
_entity_poly.pdbx_strand_id
1 'polypeptide(L)'
;MNDRYQTDEHRGQTRKSAAAMKPKSKAAASVRVQPKEKTKQQKKAEKKVARQKQGELDRKYYNPPTPQYKRLRKIWWALLIGAIAATALSWIGRSWFPDAVSYVMLGAAYVCIIGALYVDFSKIRKVRRAYQEEMEGRKSKEQRALEKQQKAAQKAQQIEGAEASAEEEKPKKRSLFGSGFRLSKAEQAKAEKQEAEAADAAKGQSPKGSKK
;
A
#
# COMPACT_ATOMS: atom_id res chain seq x y z
N MET A 1 -26.71 -54.23 -21.31
CA MET A 1 -27.40 -52.91 -21.30
C MET A 1 -28.89 -53.16 -21.41
N ASN A 2 -29.71 -52.44 -20.62
CA ASN A 2 -31.18 -52.57 -20.65
C ASN A 2 -31.77 -51.22 -21.07
N ASP A 3 -32.31 -51.14 -22.28
CA ASP A 3 -32.76 -49.92 -22.97
C ASP A 3 -34.10 -49.34 -22.45
N ARG A 4 -34.51 -49.69 -21.22
CA ARG A 4 -35.77 -49.23 -20.60
C ARG A 4 -35.65 -48.02 -19.68
N TYR A 5 -34.46 -47.45 -19.53
CA TYR A 5 -34.24 -46.24 -18.71
C TYR A 5 -33.79 -45.02 -19.52
N GLN A 6 -34.00 -45.03 -20.84
CA GLN A 6 -33.46 -44.02 -21.74
C GLN A 6 -34.47 -43.01 -22.29
N THR A 7 -35.70 -42.94 -21.77
CA THR A 7 -36.67 -41.91 -22.20
C THR A 7 -37.61 -41.51 -21.08
N ASP A 8 -37.45 -40.28 -20.58
CA ASP A 8 -38.58 -39.55 -20.00
C ASP A 8 -38.57 -38.12 -20.56
N GLU A 9 -39.06 -38.01 -21.80
CA GLU A 9 -39.49 -36.75 -22.39
C GLU A 9 -40.72 -36.25 -21.64
N HIS A 10 -40.55 -35.29 -20.74
CA HIS A 10 -41.63 -34.39 -20.37
C HIS A 10 -41.32 -32.99 -20.88
N ARG A 11 -41.73 -32.79 -22.14
CA ARG A 11 -41.93 -31.49 -22.80
C ARG A 11 -42.85 -30.62 -21.94
N GLY A 12 -42.30 -29.51 -21.46
CA GLY A 12 -43.06 -28.41 -20.89
C GLY A 12 -42.29 -27.10 -21.05
N GLN A 13 -41.90 -26.74 -22.27
CA GLN A 13 -41.30 -25.42 -22.54
C GLN A 13 -42.38 -24.34 -22.46
N THR A 14 -42.57 -23.77 -21.28
CA THR A 14 -43.20 -22.46 -21.15
C THR A 14 -42.19 -21.40 -21.61
N ARG A 15 -42.56 -20.59 -22.62
CA ARG A 15 -41.75 -19.45 -23.07
C ARG A 15 -41.45 -18.56 -21.86
N LYS A 16 -40.17 -18.27 -21.60
CA LYS A 16 -39.74 -17.26 -20.61
C LYS A 16 -40.33 -15.90 -21.01
N SER A 17 -41.40 -15.47 -20.36
CA SER A 17 -42.01 -14.16 -20.61
C SER A 17 -40.99 -13.04 -20.33
N ALA A 18 -40.91 -12.07 -21.25
CA ALA A 18 -40.03 -10.90 -21.20
C ALA A 18 -40.20 -10.03 -19.93
N ALA A 19 -41.24 -10.27 -19.13
CA ALA A 19 -41.48 -9.60 -17.86
C ALA A 19 -40.52 -10.01 -16.72
N ALA A 20 -39.78 -11.11 -16.87
CA ALA A 20 -38.72 -11.50 -15.92
C ALA A 20 -37.40 -10.71 -16.12
N MET A 21 -37.32 -9.89 -17.19
CA MET A 21 -36.16 -9.05 -17.53
C MET A 21 -36.25 -7.64 -16.94
N LYS A 22 -37.00 -7.45 -15.84
CA LYS A 22 -36.90 -6.22 -15.06
C LYS A 22 -35.62 -6.31 -14.20
N PRO A 23 -34.61 -5.45 -14.40
CA PRO A 23 -33.52 -5.39 -13.44
C PRO A 23 -34.11 -4.97 -12.09
N LYS A 24 -34.18 -5.89 -11.13
CA LYS A 24 -34.37 -5.54 -9.72
C LYS A 24 -33.21 -4.62 -9.36
N SER A 25 -33.51 -3.33 -9.22
CA SER A 25 -32.52 -2.27 -9.11
C SER A 25 -31.43 -2.66 -8.09
N LYS A 26 -30.17 -2.69 -8.54
CA LYS A 26 -29.01 -2.82 -7.66
C LYS A 26 -28.67 -1.49 -6.98
N ALA A 27 -29.64 -0.59 -6.79
CA ALA A 27 -29.39 0.69 -6.15
C ALA A 27 -29.13 0.57 -4.63
N ALA A 28 -29.45 -0.59 -4.01
CA ALA A 28 -29.19 -0.87 -2.59
C ALA A 28 -28.46 -2.21 -2.33
N ALA A 29 -27.99 -2.91 -3.35
CA ALA A 29 -27.31 -4.21 -3.20
C ALA A 29 -25.79 -4.11 -2.93
N SER A 30 -25.26 -2.89 -2.78
CA SER A 30 -23.84 -2.63 -2.52
C SER A 30 -23.51 -2.51 -1.02
N VAL A 31 -24.48 -2.60 -0.12
CA VAL A 31 -24.21 -2.66 1.32
C VAL A 31 -24.17 -4.12 1.78
N ARG A 32 -23.30 -4.94 1.15
CA ARG A 32 -22.78 -6.12 1.85
C ARG A 32 -21.63 -5.64 2.70
N VAL A 33 -21.83 -5.63 4.02
CA VAL A 33 -20.75 -5.51 4.99
C VAL A 33 -19.77 -6.65 4.69
N GLN A 34 -18.67 -6.34 4.01
CA GLN A 34 -17.62 -7.31 3.79
C GLN A 34 -17.16 -7.81 5.17
N PRO A 35 -17.09 -9.13 5.40
CA PRO A 35 -16.53 -9.63 6.64
C PRO A 35 -15.11 -9.07 6.78
N LYS A 36 -14.82 -8.45 7.93
CA LYS A 36 -13.51 -7.84 8.23
C LYS A 36 -12.38 -8.90 8.21
N GLU A 37 -12.75 -10.17 8.27
CA GLU A 37 -11.84 -11.30 8.16
C GLU A 37 -11.72 -11.82 6.71
N LYS A 38 -10.51 -11.71 6.16
CA LYS A 38 -10.18 -12.25 4.85
C LYS A 38 -10.40 -13.75 4.81
N THR A 39 -11.08 -14.24 3.77
CA THR A 39 -11.33 -15.67 3.56
C THR A 39 -10.00 -16.43 3.48
N LYS A 40 -9.97 -17.70 3.91
CA LYS A 40 -8.76 -18.56 3.82
C LYS A 40 -8.14 -18.56 2.41
N GLN A 41 -8.98 -18.50 1.37
CA GLN A 41 -8.54 -18.41 -0.03
C GLN A 41 -7.86 -17.06 -0.36
N GLN A 42 -8.40 -15.94 0.14
CA GLN A 42 -7.81 -14.61 -0.02
C GLN A 42 -6.47 -14.49 0.72
N LYS A 43 -6.36 -15.00 1.96
CA LYS A 43 -5.10 -15.05 2.71
C LYS A 43 -4.01 -15.86 1.98
N LYS A 44 -4.39 -16.97 1.33
CA LYS A 44 -3.47 -17.78 0.51
C LYS A 44 -3.03 -17.03 -0.75
N ALA A 45 -3.94 -16.36 -1.45
CA ALA A 45 -3.61 -15.54 -2.62
C ALA A 45 -2.66 -14.40 -2.25
N GLU A 46 -2.93 -13.68 -1.17
CA GLU A 46 -2.07 -12.61 -0.67
C GLU A 46 -0.68 -13.11 -0.27
N LYS A 47 -0.59 -14.27 0.39
CA LYS A 47 0.71 -14.87 0.74
C LYS A 47 1.52 -15.27 -0.50
N LYS A 48 0.86 -15.75 -1.57
CA LYS A 48 1.52 -16.04 -2.85
C LYS A 48 2.04 -14.76 -3.51
N VAL A 49 1.22 -13.72 -3.55
CA VAL A 49 1.63 -12.41 -4.11
C VAL A 49 2.75 -11.78 -3.29
N ALA A 50 2.69 -11.84 -1.96
CA ALA A 50 3.75 -11.35 -1.09
C ALA A 50 5.07 -12.13 -1.30
N ARG A 51 5.00 -13.46 -1.46
CA ARG A 51 6.16 -14.29 -1.78
C ARG A 51 6.72 -13.97 -3.17
N GLN A 52 5.87 -13.72 -4.17
CA GLN A 52 6.31 -13.30 -5.51
C GLN A 52 7.02 -11.94 -5.46
N LYS A 53 6.44 -10.94 -4.79
CA LYS A 53 7.07 -9.63 -4.57
C LYS A 53 8.41 -9.77 -3.85
N GLN A 54 8.49 -10.56 -2.79
CA GLN A 54 9.77 -10.83 -2.11
C GLN A 54 10.79 -11.52 -3.02
N GLY A 55 10.36 -12.48 -3.85
CA GLY A 55 11.24 -13.13 -4.83
C GLY A 55 11.78 -12.18 -5.89
N GLU A 56 10.94 -11.25 -6.38
CA GLU A 56 11.36 -10.21 -7.32
C GLU A 56 12.39 -9.26 -6.70
N LEU A 57 12.18 -8.87 -5.43
CA LEU A 57 13.12 -8.03 -4.68
C LEU A 57 14.44 -8.75 -4.39
N ASP A 58 14.36 -10.02 -3.99
CA ASP A 58 15.52 -10.88 -3.76
C ASP A 58 16.36 -11.04 -5.04
N ARG A 59 15.71 -11.16 -6.20
CA ARG A 59 16.40 -11.20 -7.50
C ARG A 59 17.00 -9.84 -7.87
N LYS A 60 16.25 -8.76 -7.68
CA LYS A 60 16.68 -7.39 -8.03
C LYS A 60 17.86 -6.91 -7.18
N TYR A 61 17.87 -7.27 -5.90
CA TYR A 61 18.89 -6.86 -4.93
C TYR A 61 19.70 -8.03 -4.41
N TYR A 62 19.93 -9.03 -5.26
CA TYR A 62 20.64 -10.26 -4.91
C TYR A 62 22.07 -9.99 -4.40
N ASN A 63 22.74 -9.01 -5.01
CA ASN A 63 24.09 -8.59 -4.66
C ASN A 63 24.09 -7.11 -4.23
N PRO A 64 23.76 -6.80 -2.96
CA PRO A 64 23.73 -5.44 -2.48
C PRO A 64 25.17 -4.86 -2.49
N PRO A 65 25.41 -3.67 -3.09
CA PRO A 65 26.73 -3.07 -3.22
C PRO A 65 27.23 -2.44 -1.91
N THR A 66 26.90 -3.00 -0.75
CA THR A 66 27.36 -2.47 0.54
C THR A 66 28.75 -3.04 0.89
N PRO A 67 29.67 -2.23 1.44
CA PRO A 67 31.00 -2.71 1.83
C PRO A 67 30.92 -3.78 2.93
N GLN A 68 29.91 -3.70 3.81
CA GLN A 68 29.65 -4.69 4.85
C GLN A 68 29.29 -6.07 4.25
N TYR A 69 28.42 -6.11 3.24
CA TYR A 69 28.06 -7.36 2.55
C TYR A 69 29.28 -8.02 1.91
N LYS A 70 30.15 -7.23 1.24
CA LYS A 70 31.38 -7.75 0.62
C LYS A 70 32.32 -8.36 1.66
N ARG A 71 32.50 -7.72 2.82
CA ARG A 71 33.33 -8.27 3.92
C ARG A 71 32.75 -9.58 4.46
N LEU A 72 31.45 -9.61 4.74
CA LEU A 72 30.75 -10.81 5.20
C LEU A 72 30.83 -11.96 4.19
N ARG A 73 30.72 -11.65 2.90
CA ARG A 73 30.83 -12.64 1.83
C ARG A 73 32.25 -13.21 1.72
N LYS A 74 33.29 -12.40 1.93
CA LYS A 74 34.69 -12.89 2.01
C LYS A 74 34.87 -13.84 3.19
N ILE A 75 34.35 -13.51 4.37
CA ILE A 75 34.41 -14.37 5.56
C ILE A 75 33.66 -15.68 5.29
N TRP A 76 32.47 -15.61 4.71
CA TRP A 76 31.69 -16.79 4.32
C TRP A 76 32.44 -17.70 3.34
N TRP A 77 33.05 -17.12 2.31
CA TRP A 77 33.90 -17.88 1.38
C TRP A 77 35.16 -18.45 2.06
N ALA A 78 35.79 -17.70 2.97
CA ALA A 78 36.95 -18.18 3.72
C ALA A 78 36.58 -19.39 4.60
N LEU A 79 35.41 -19.36 5.25
CA LEU A 79 34.91 -20.50 6.03
C LEU A 79 34.61 -21.72 5.13
N LEU A 80 34.02 -21.51 3.95
CA LEU A 80 33.77 -22.61 3.01
C LEU A 80 35.05 -23.20 2.44
N ILE A 81 35.99 -22.37 2.01
CA ILE A 81 37.29 -22.84 1.50
C ILE A 81 38.05 -23.54 2.62
N GLY A 82 38.05 -22.98 3.83
CA GLY A 82 38.64 -23.60 5.01
C GLY A 82 38.03 -24.96 5.34
N ALA A 83 36.70 -25.09 5.26
CA ALA A 83 36.02 -26.37 5.46
C ALA A 83 36.40 -27.42 4.41
N ILE A 84 36.45 -27.03 3.13
CA ILE A 84 36.84 -27.92 2.04
C ILE A 84 38.30 -28.35 2.22
N ALA A 85 39.20 -27.40 2.50
CA ALA A 85 40.62 -27.67 2.74
C ALA A 85 40.81 -28.62 3.94
N ALA A 86 40.15 -28.35 5.08
CA ALA A 86 40.22 -29.20 6.26
C ALA A 86 39.66 -30.62 6.01
N THR A 87 38.61 -30.74 5.20
CA THR A 87 38.05 -32.04 4.81
C THR A 87 39.03 -32.82 3.92
N ALA A 88 39.63 -32.15 2.93
CA ALA A 88 40.64 -32.76 2.06
C ALA A 88 41.89 -33.17 2.85
N LEU A 89 42.36 -32.32 3.75
CA LEU A 89 43.49 -32.60 4.65
C LEU A 89 43.20 -33.75 5.62
N SER A 90 41.95 -33.91 6.09
CA SER A 90 41.56 -35.04 6.94
C SER A 90 41.62 -36.40 6.22
N TRP A 91 41.47 -36.41 4.89
CA TRP A 91 41.62 -37.62 4.08
C TRP A 91 43.05 -37.86 3.60
N ILE A 92 43.68 -36.83 3.03
CA ILE A 92 45.03 -36.93 2.45
C ILE A 92 46.07 -37.01 3.56
N GLY A 93 45.92 -36.22 4.63
CA GLY A 93 46.88 -36.16 5.74
C GLY A 93 47.00 -37.42 6.58
N ARG A 94 46.11 -38.42 6.41
CA ARG A 94 46.16 -39.67 7.18
C ARG A 94 47.46 -40.45 7.01
N SER A 95 48.14 -40.33 5.86
CA SER A 95 49.44 -41.00 5.66
C SER A 95 50.58 -40.35 6.44
N TRP A 96 50.39 -39.14 6.97
CA TRP A 96 51.43 -38.35 7.66
C TRP A 96 51.10 -38.05 9.13
N PHE A 97 49.83 -38.11 9.52
CA PHE A 97 49.39 -37.77 10.87
C PHE A 97 48.66 -38.93 11.55
N PRO A 98 48.75 -39.03 12.89
CA PRO A 98 47.92 -39.97 13.66
C PRO A 98 46.42 -39.76 13.40
N ASP A 99 45.64 -40.84 13.46
CA ASP A 99 44.20 -40.80 13.17
C ASP A 99 43.43 -39.77 14.00
N ALA A 100 43.80 -39.57 15.26
CA ALA A 100 43.19 -38.57 16.13
C ALA A 100 43.26 -37.15 15.54
N VAL A 101 44.38 -36.77 14.92
CA VAL A 101 44.56 -35.46 14.28
C VAL A 101 43.61 -35.32 13.09
N SER A 102 43.43 -36.38 12.32
CA SER A 102 42.52 -36.41 11.17
C SER A 102 41.05 -36.21 11.59
N TYR A 103 40.64 -36.79 12.73
CA TYR A 103 39.30 -36.58 13.28
C TYR A 103 39.09 -35.18 13.87
N VAL A 104 40.12 -34.59 14.50
CA VAL A 104 40.06 -33.19 14.96
C VAL A 104 39.92 -32.23 13.76
N MET A 105 40.67 -32.48 12.68
CA MET A 105 40.52 -31.70 11.44
C MET A 105 39.12 -31.85 10.82
N LEU A 106 38.56 -33.05 10.85
CA LEU A 106 37.19 -33.28 10.40
C LEU A 106 36.18 -32.52 11.30
N GLY A 107 36.38 -32.54 12.62
CA GLY A 107 35.61 -31.74 13.56
C GLY A 107 35.70 -30.25 13.27
N ALA A 108 36.90 -29.74 13.00
CA ALA A 108 37.11 -28.35 12.61
C ALA A 108 36.40 -27.99 11.29
N ALA A 109 36.36 -28.91 10.32
CA ALA A 109 35.61 -28.72 9.07
C ALA A 109 34.11 -28.54 9.35
N TYR A 110 33.50 -29.36 10.22
CA TYR A 110 32.11 -29.20 10.62
C TYR A 110 31.85 -27.87 11.32
N VAL A 111 32.74 -27.44 12.21
CA VAL A 111 32.65 -26.12 12.87
C VAL A 111 32.67 -24.99 11.84
N CYS A 112 33.56 -25.06 10.83
CA CYS A 112 33.60 -24.09 9.74
C CYS A 112 32.31 -24.07 8.92
N ILE A 113 31.71 -25.23 8.62
CA ILE A 113 30.43 -25.33 7.89
C ILE A 113 29.30 -24.70 8.70
N ILE A 114 29.17 -25.06 9.99
CA ILE A 114 28.15 -24.50 10.88
C ILE A 114 28.33 -22.98 11.00
N GLY A 115 29.56 -22.52 11.17
CA GLY A 115 29.91 -21.09 11.16
C GLY A 115 29.50 -20.40 9.87
N ALA A 116 29.75 -21.01 8.71
CA ALA A 116 29.36 -20.46 7.41
C ALA A 116 27.83 -20.33 7.28
N LEU A 117 27.07 -21.35 7.72
CA LEU A 117 25.60 -21.29 7.74
C LEU A 117 25.10 -20.19 8.68
N TYR A 118 25.68 -20.06 9.88
CA TYR A 118 25.32 -18.99 10.81
C TYR A 118 25.55 -17.60 10.22
N VAL A 119 26.69 -17.38 9.57
CA VAL A 119 27.03 -16.10 8.91
C VAL A 119 26.05 -15.81 7.77
N ASP A 120 25.69 -16.81 6.97
CA ASP A 120 24.78 -16.66 5.83
C ASP A 120 23.35 -16.32 6.28
N PHE A 121 22.79 -17.12 7.20
CA PHE A 121 21.43 -16.94 7.68
C PHE A 121 21.25 -15.72 8.58
N SER A 122 22.23 -15.41 9.43
CA SER A 122 22.09 -14.32 10.39
C SER A 122 22.58 -12.99 9.82
N LYS A 123 23.85 -12.90 9.43
CA LYS A 123 24.45 -11.60 9.10
C LYS A 123 24.19 -11.20 7.65
N ILE A 124 24.47 -12.08 6.69
CA ILE A 124 24.30 -11.80 5.25
C ILE A 124 22.83 -11.55 4.93
N ARG A 125 21.93 -12.40 5.44
CA ARG A 125 20.48 -12.24 5.21
C ARG A 125 19.93 -10.94 5.82
N LYS A 126 20.38 -10.53 7.00
CA LYS A 126 19.98 -9.25 7.62
C LYS A 126 20.45 -8.05 6.81
N VAL A 127 21.72 -8.04 6.37
CA VAL A 127 22.26 -6.95 5.53
C VAL A 127 21.51 -6.85 4.20
N ARG A 128 21.18 -7.99 3.58
CA ARG A 128 20.39 -8.00 2.33
C ARG A 128 18.99 -7.43 2.53
N ARG A 129 18.29 -7.83 3.60
CA ARG A 129 16.95 -7.33 3.91
C ARG A 129 16.94 -5.84 4.24
N ALA A 130 17.89 -5.37 5.04
CA ALA A 130 18.02 -3.94 5.34
C ALA A 130 18.23 -3.11 4.05
N TYR A 131 19.06 -3.60 3.14
CA TYR A 131 19.27 -2.95 1.85
C TYR A 131 18.00 -2.96 0.98
N GLN A 132 17.24 -4.06 0.96
CA GLN A 132 15.96 -4.13 0.25
C GLN A 132 14.98 -3.10 0.79
N GLU A 133 14.82 -3.03 2.11
CA GLU A 133 13.94 -2.08 2.80
C GLU A 133 14.33 -0.63 2.51
N GLU A 134 15.62 -0.30 2.49
CA GLU A 134 16.10 1.03 2.11
C GLU A 134 15.74 1.37 0.65
N MET A 135 15.92 0.44 -0.28
CA MET A 135 15.64 0.68 -1.70
C MET A 135 14.14 0.77 -1.99
N GLU A 136 13.30 0.00 -1.30
CA GLU A 136 11.84 0.15 -1.38
C GLU A 136 11.37 1.45 -0.73
N GLY A 137 11.95 1.81 0.42
CA GLY A 137 11.68 3.05 1.11
C GLY A 137 12.00 4.27 0.23
N ARG A 138 13.16 4.28 -0.44
CA ARG A 138 13.53 5.35 -1.38
C ARG A 138 12.59 5.43 -2.58
N LYS A 139 12.27 4.31 -3.22
CA LYS A 139 11.31 4.29 -4.34
C LYS A 139 9.93 4.82 -3.92
N SER A 140 9.43 4.44 -2.75
CA SER A 140 8.13 4.95 -2.29
C SER A 140 8.13 6.47 -2.08
N LYS A 141 9.26 7.03 -1.62
CA LYS A 141 9.45 8.49 -1.47
C LYS A 141 9.57 9.18 -2.82
N GLU A 142 10.35 8.64 -3.74
CA GLU A 142 10.52 9.17 -5.11
C GLU A 142 9.21 9.10 -5.89
N GLN A 143 8.48 7.98 -5.84
CA GLN A 143 7.17 7.85 -6.46
C GLN A 143 6.17 8.88 -5.92
N ARG A 144 6.18 9.12 -4.61
CA ARG A 144 5.32 10.15 -3.99
C ARG A 144 5.73 11.57 -4.42
N ALA A 145 7.04 11.83 -4.58
CA ALA A 145 7.52 13.12 -5.06
C ALA A 145 7.15 13.34 -6.53
N LEU A 146 7.33 12.32 -7.39
CA LEU A 146 6.93 12.34 -8.79
C LEU A 146 5.42 12.50 -8.94
N GLU A 147 4.60 11.81 -8.14
CA GLU A 147 3.15 11.96 -8.18
C GLU A 147 2.72 13.40 -7.81
N LYS A 148 3.37 14.00 -6.81
CA LYS A 148 3.12 15.41 -6.45
C LYS A 148 3.52 16.36 -7.58
N GLN A 149 4.67 16.14 -8.22
CA GLN A 149 5.13 16.94 -9.35
C GLN A 149 4.21 16.77 -10.56
N GLN A 150 3.78 15.55 -10.88
CA GLN A 150 2.83 15.29 -11.96
C GLN A 150 1.47 15.93 -11.68
N LYS A 151 0.97 15.87 -10.44
CA LYS A 151 -0.27 16.56 -10.06
C LYS A 151 -0.12 18.08 -10.14
N ALA A 152 1.04 18.63 -9.78
CA ALA A 152 1.32 20.06 -9.92
C ALA A 152 1.43 20.47 -11.40
N ALA A 153 2.11 19.68 -12.23
CA ALA A 153 2.23 19.91 -13.67
C ALA A 153 0.88 19.75 -14.40
N GLN A 154 0.05 18.77 -14.03
CA GLN A 154 -1.31 18.64 -14.56
C GLN A 154 -2.19 19.81 -14.16
N LYS A 155 -2.06 20.31 -12.92
CA LYS A 155 -2.77 21.53 -12.51
C LYS A 155 -2.27 22.75 -13.28
N ALA A 156 -0.97 22.89 -13.50
CA ALA A 156 -0.40 23.97 -14.30
C ALA A 156 -0.88 23.90 -15.77
N GLN A 157 -0.87 22.72 -16.39
CA GLN A 157 -1.38 22.51 -17.75
C GLN A 157 -2.90 22.70 -17.86
N GLN A 158 -3.67 22.39 -16.82
CA GLN A 158 -5.11 22.71 -16.78
C GLN A 158 -5.35 24.21 -16.59
N ILE A 159 -4.46 24.94 -15.91
CA ILE A 159 -4.54 26.40 -15.79
C ILE A 159 -4.10 27.07 -17.09
N GLU A 160 -3.00 26.65 -17.72
CA GLU A 160 -2.55 27.16 -19.03
C GLU A 160 -3.52 26.78 -20.16
N GLY A 161 -4.11 25.58 -20.13
CA GLY A 161 -5.16 25.17 -21.05
C GLY A 161 -6.48 25.91 -20.82
N ALA A 162 -6.76 26.31 -19.57
CA ALA A 162 -7.87 27.21 -19.25
C ALA A 162 -7.58 28.66 -19.64
N GLU A 163 -6.33 29.12 -19.62
CA GLU A 163 -5.93 30.46 -20.10
C GLU A 163 -5.94 30.53 -21.64
N ALA A 164 -5.48 29.49 -22.34
CA ALA A 164 -5.60 29.38 -23.80
C ALA A 164 -7.05 29.22 -24.30
N SER A 165 -7.99 28.85 -23.41
CA SER A 165 -9.44 28.84 -23.68
C SER A 165 -10.21 29.96 -22.97
N ALA A 166 -9.51 30.88 -22.28
CA ALA A 166 -10.08 32.06 -21.62
C ALA A 166 -9.61 33.38 -22.24
N GLU A 167 -8.89 33.35 -23.36
CA GLU A 167 -8.72 34.52 -24.22
C GLU A 167 -9.96 34.77 -25.11
N GLU A 168 -10.91 33.83 -25.14
CA GLU A 168 -12.33 34.09 -25.41
C GLU A 168 -13.14 33.89 -24.11
N GLU A 169 -13.89 34.93 -23.72
CA GLU A 169 -14.73 35.04 -22.52
C GLU A 169 -14.09 35.36 -21.15
N LYS A 170 -14.32 36.60 -20.75
CA LYS A 170 -14.01 37.26 -19.47
C LYS A 170 -14.45 36.48 -18.21
N PRO A 171 -13.75 36.67 -17.06
CA PRO A 171 -13.87 35.80 -15.90
C PRO A 171 -15.12 36.08 -15.06
N LYS A 172 -15.95 35.05 -14.83
CA LYS A 172 -16.92 35.03 -13.71
C LYS A 172 -16.27 34.37 -12.50
N LYS A 173 -15.96 35.19 -11.49
CA LYS A 173 -15.44 34.77 -10.18
C LYS A 173 -16.36 33.72 -9.55
N ARG A 174 -15.91 32.47 -9.48
CA ARG A 174 -16.47 31.44 -8.60
C ARG A 174 -15.51 31.29 -7.42
N SER A 175 -15.97 31.66 -6.23
CA SER A 175 -15.19 31.50 -5.00
C SER A 175 -14.86 30.03 -4.76
N LEU A 176 -13.61 29.77 -4.36
CA LEU A 176 -13.07 28.44 -4.05
C LEU A 176 -13.48 27.94 -2.66
N PHE A 177 -14.40 28.63 -1.99
CA PHE A 177 -15.09 28.16 -0.79
C PHE A 177 -16.58 28.40 -1.01
N GLY A 178 -17.32 27.30 -1.01
CA GLY A 178 -18.76 27.27 -1.30
C GLY A 178 -19.53 28.27 -0.45
N SER A 179 -20.11 29.27 -1.12
CA SER A 179 -21.11 30.20 -0.59
C SER A 179 -22.47 29.51 -0.38
N GLY A 180 -22.47 28.34 0.26
CA GLY A 180 -23.64 27.47 0.38
C GLY A 180 -23.93 26.97 1.79
N PHE A 181 -23.14 27.35 2.80
CA PHE A 181 -23.42 26.91 4.16
C PHE A 181 -23.05 27.99 5.18
N ARG A 182 -24.10 28.63 5.70
CA ARG A 182 -24.13 29.38 6.96
C ARG A 182 -23.50 30.77 6.96
N LEU A 183 -24.20 31.75 6.40
CA LEU A 183 -24.10 33.12 6.90
C LEU A 183 -25.43 33.90 6.97
N SER A 184 -26.60 33.28 6.73
CA SER A 184 -27.88 34.01 6.83
C SER A 184 -28.43 34.11 8.26
N LYS A 185 -28.17 33.12 9.13
CA LYS A 185 -28.81 33.07 10.48
C LYS A 185 -28.13 33.96 11.53
N ALA A 186 -26.82 34.19 11.39
CA ALA A 186 -26.08 35.09 12.29
C ALA A 186 -26.34 36.57 11.95
N GLU A 187 -26.62 36.86 10.68
CA GLU A 187 -26.92 38.20 10.19
C GLU A 187 -28.40 38.56 10.45
N GLN A 188 -29.33 37.60 10.28
CA GLN A 188 -30.73 37.77 10.68
C GLN A 188 -30.89 38.01 12.19
N ALA A 189 -30.16 37.28 13.05
CA ALA A 189 -30.21 37.50 14.49
C ALA A 189 -29.58 38.84 14.94
N LYS A 190 -28.71 39.45 14.10
CA LYS A 190 -28.17 40.79 14.36
C LYS A 190 -29.11 41.88 13.87
N ALA A 191 -29.78 41.69 12.74
CA ALA A 191 -30.82 42.59 12.25
C ALA A 191 -32.02 42.63 13.20
N GLU A 192 -32.48 41.48 13.71
CA GLU A 192 -33.61 41.41 14.66
C GLU A 192 -33.27 42.07 16.01
N LYS A 193 -32.02 41.97 16.46
CA LYS A 193 -31.55 42.66 17.68
C LYS A 193 -31.44 44.17 17.49
N GLN A 194 -30.99 44.62 16.32
CA GLN A 194 -30.88 46.05 16.01
C GLN A 194 -32.25 46.71 15.79
N GLU A 195 -33.22 45.98 15.21
CA GLU A 195 -34.59 46.47 15.10
C GLU A 195 -35.33 46.51 16.45
N ALA A 196 -35.05 45.55 17.34
CA ALA A 196 -35.59 45.58 18.71
C ALA A 196 -35.00 46.73 19.56
N GLU A 197 -33.71 47.03 19.40
CA GLU A 197 -33.03 48.12 20.12
C GLU A 197 -33.45 49.51 19.58
N ALA A 198 -33.71 49.62 18.26
CA ALA A 198 -34.24 50.84 17.65
C ALA A 198 -35.72 51.11 18.02
N ALA A 199 -36.53 50.06 18.22
CA ALA A 199 -37.92 50.19 18.64
C ALA A 199 -38.06 50.59 20.12
N ASP A 200 -37.11 50.20 20.98
CA ASP A 200 -37.10 50.60 22.40
C ASP A 200 -36.65 52.07 22.56
N ALA A 201 -35.67 52.51 21.77
CA ALA A 201 -35.22 53.91 21.76
C ALA A 201 -36.30 54.91 21.27
N ALA A 202 -37.23 54.47 20.39
CA ALA A 202 -38.30 55.32 19.87
C ALA A 202 -39.49 55.52 20.84
N LYS A 203 -39.62 54.69 21.91
CA LYS A 203 -40.65 54.88 22.95
C LYS A 203 -40.23 55.80 24.10
N GLY A 204 -38.97 56.22 24.17
CA GLY A 204 -38.43 57.02 25.27
C GLY A 204 -38.60 58.54 25.15
N GLN A 205 -39.08 59.07 24.02
CA GLN A 205 -39.12 60.53 23.81
C GLN A 205 -40.53 61.02 23.43
N SER A 206 -41.37 61.23 24.45
CA SER A 206 -42.55 62.10 24.36
C SER A 206 -42.27 63.47 25.00
N PRO A 207 -42.78 64.57 24.42
CA PRO A 207 -42.43 65.94 24.79
C PRO A 207 -43.21 66.41 26.02
N LYS A 208 -42.51 66.94 27.04
CA LYS A 208 -43.16 67.67 28.16
C LYS A 208 -43.30 69.16 27.79
N GLY A 209 -44.54 69.51 27.46
CA GLY A 209 -45.27 70.73 27.81
C GLY A 209 -44.54 72.08 27.96
N SER A 210 -44.87 73.01 27.06
CA SER A 210 -44.86 74.45 27.31
C SER A 210 -46.25 74.90 27.79
N LYS A 211 -46.35 75.46 29.00
CA LYS A 211 -47.39 76.44 29.39
C LYS A 211 -47.01 77.16 30.70
N LYS A 212 -47.06 78.49 30.60
CA LYS A 212 -46.84 79.58 31.58
C LYS A 212 -45.40 79.93 31.90
#